data_AF-A0A0F9NWB3-F1
#
_entry.id   AF-A0A0F9NWB3-F1
#
_cell.length_a   1.000
_cell.length_b   1.000
_cell.length_c   1.000
_cell.angle_alpha   90.00
_cell.angle_beta   90.00
_cell.angle_gamma   90.00
#
_symmetry.space_group_name_H-M   'P 1'
#
loop_
_entity.id
_entity.type
_entity.pdbx_description
1 polymer ?
#
loop_
_entity_poly.entity_id
_entity_poly.type
_entity_poly.pdbx_seq_one_letter_code
_entity_poly.pdbx_strand_id
1 'polypeptide(L)'
;HAIKNNLHGIYNVSGENQSLLRLGEIVSDITDCEIEINRNIVDKRSYMVDSSKLLNTGFEFKYGIEDAIREIIKSPTVLNFHKGVYSNLKLAERVRTAQTIGRKELQLIEGGIAVDDRGSLNFANDFNFYGVKRFYQVQNFSTSTIRAFHGHMNEAKYIYVTKGSAIVAAVKLDNIKSPSKNQEIKRYILSDRHPQILFIPPKYANGFRPLEDDTRIIFFSTSSLEESKGDDYRFPADYWGKEIWEVENR
;
A
#
# COMPACT_ATOMS: atom_id res chain seq x y z
N HIS A 1 19.98 22.98 -20.96
CA HIS A 1 19.37 21.86 -21.72
C HIS A 1 18.01 22.31 -22.22
N ALA A 2 18.02 22.96 -23.38
CA ALA A 2 16.84 23.49 -24.04
C ALA A 2 16.03 22.33 -24.67
N ILE A 3 14.72 22.50 -24.64
CA ILE A 3 13.73 21.56 -25.16
C ILE A 3 13.94 21.47 -26.68
N LYS A 4 14.21 20.27 -27.22
CA LYS A 4 14.33 20.03 -28.66
C LYS A 4 12.93 20.02 -29.30
N ASN A 5 12.77 20.68 -30.44
CA ASN A 5 11.49 20.90 -31.16
C ASN A 5 10.72 19.63 -31.62
N ASN A 6 11.22 18.42 -31.38
CA ASN A 6 10.59 17.16 -31.81
C ASN A 6 10.18 16.26 -30.63
N LEU A 7 9.68 16.84 -29.55
CA LEU A 7 9.13 16.06 -28.44
C LEU A 7 7.65 15.76 -28.68
N HIS A 8 7.33 14.48 -28.87
CA HIS A 8 5.98 13.95 -28.83
C HIS A 8 5.75 13.32 -27.45
N GLY A 9 4.86 13.89 -26.63
CA GLY A 9 4.53 13.40 -25.29
C GLY A 9 3.60 14.35 -24.52
N ILE A 10 3.03 13.88 -23.40
CA ILE A 10 2.28 14.72 -22.46
C ILE A 10 3.27 15.26 -21.43
N TYR A 11 3.46 16.58 -21.42
CA TYR A 11 4.27 17.29 -20.44
C TYR A 11 3.35 18.05 -19.50
N ASN A 12 3.53 17.89 -18.20
CA ASN A 12 2.80 18.68 -17.22
C ASN A 12 3.56 20.01 -17.04
N VAL A 13 3.10 21.05 -17.72
CA VAL A 13 3.75 22.36 -17.74
C VAL A 13 2.76 23.38 -17.21
N SER A 14 3.11 24.07 -16.14
CA SER A 14 2.24 25.06 -15.50
C SER A 14 2.38 26.43 -16.16
N GLY A 15 1.27 27.10 -16.45
CA GLY A 15 1.26 28.36 -17.19
C GLY A 15 1.28 29.63 -16.34
N GLU A 16 0.51 29.66 -15.25
CA GLU A 16 0.18 30.92 -14.57
C GLU A 16 0.18 30.77 -13.05
N ASN A 17 0.67 31.79 -12.34
CA ASN A 17 0.48 31.93 -10.89
C ASN A 17 -0.56 33.03 -10.64
N GLN A 18 -1.61 32.72 -9.88
CA GLN A 18 -2.64 33.68 -9.49
C GLN A 18 -2.87 33.61 -7.98
N SER A 19 -3.27 34.73 -7.37
CA SER A 19 -3.70 34.73 -5.98
C SER A 19 -5.04 33.97 -5.84
N LEU A 20 -5.30 33.39 -4.66
CA LEU A 20 -6.59 32.72 -4.40
C LEU A 20 -7.78 33.67 -4.58
N LEU A 21 -7.61 34.95 -4.22
CA LEU A 21 -8.66 35.95 -4.42
C LEU A 21 -8.92 36.17 -5.91
N ARG A 22 -7.87 36.34 -6.71
CA ARG A 22 -8.01 36.54 -8.16
C ARG A 22 -8.62 35.32 -8.85
N LEU A 23 -8.25 34.11 -8.42
CA LEU A 23 -8.89 32.87 -8.90
C LEU A 23 -10.38 32.84 -8.55
N GLY A 24 -10.75 33.25 -7.32
CA GLY A 24 -12.13 33.37 -6.90
C GLY A 24 -12.94 34.36 -7.74
N GLU A 25 -12.37 35.53 -8.02
CA GLU A 25 -12.96 36.53 -8.92
C GLU A 25 -13.23 35.96 -10.32
N ILE A 26 -12.22 35.32 -10.93
CA ILE A 26 -12.38 34.72 -12.27
C ILE A 26 -13.49 33.66 -12.28
N VAL A 27 -13.58 32.82 -11.23
CA VAL A 27 -14.65 31.84 -11.12
C VAL A 27 -16.01 32.53 -11.00
N SER A 28 -16.12 33.54 -10.13
CA SER A 28 -17.35 34.31 -9.92
C SER A 28 -17.82 34.99 -11.21
N ASP A 29 -16.91 35.62 -11.96
CA ASP A 29 -17.20 36.27 -13.25
C ASP A 29 -17.75 35.28 -14.29
N ILE A 30 -17.33 34.01 -14.24
CA ILE A 30 -17.74 32.97 -15.20
C ILE A 30 -19.02 32.24 -14.77
N THR A 31 -19.24 32.03 -13.47
CA THR A 31 -20.33 31.20 -12.94
C THR A 31 -21.45 31.98 -12.26
N ASP A 32 -21.25 33.27 -12.02
CA ASP A 32 -22.16 34.14 -11.25
C ASP A 32 -22.33 33.68 -9.79
N CYS A 33 -21.31 33.03 -9.21
CA CYS A 33 -21.34 32.60 -7.81
C CYS A 33 -20.84 33.68 -6.85
N GLU A 34 -21.33 33.68 -5.61
CA GLU A 34 -20.81 34.54 -4.55
C GLU A 34 -19.47 34.04 -3.99
N ILE A 35 -18.59 34.97 -3.61
CA ILE A 35 -17.29 34.67 -2.99
C ILE A 35 -17.38 34.91 -1.48
N GLU A 36 -17.15 33.86 -0.68
CA GLU A 36 -17.00 33.96 0.76
C GLU A 36 -15.51 33.86 1.16
N ILE A 37 -15.01 34.84 1.92
CA ILE A 37 -13.62 34.87 2.38
C ILE A 37 -13.53 34.40 3.83
N ASN A 38 -12.99 33.20 4.05
CA ASN A 38 -12.74 32.67 5.39
C ASN A 38 -11.25 32.73 5.75
N ARG A 39 -10.88 33.65 6.65
CA ARG A 39 -9.48 33.85 7.11
C ARG A 39 -9.01 32.85 8.16
N ASN A 40 -9.89 32.01 8.69
CA ASN A 40 -9.55 30.99 9.70
C ASN A 40 -8.97 29.72 9.05
N ILE A 41 -9.07 29.59 7.73
CA ILE A 41 -8.52 28.46 6.97
C ILE A 41 -7.16 28.87 6.40
N VAL A 42 -6.09 28.21 6.86
CA VAL A 42 -4.74 28.37 6.32
C VAL A 42 -4.44 27.18 5.42
N ASP A 43 -4.53 27.34 4.09
CA ASP A 43 -4.07 26.31 3.16
C ASP A 43 -2.53 26.32 3.11
N LYS A 44 -1.92 25.25 3.63
CA LYS A 44 -0.46 25.07 3.62
C LYS A 44 0.09 24.64 2.26
N ARG A 45 -0.78 24.39 1.27
CA ARG A 45 -0.41 23.94 -0.09
C ARG A 45 -0.36 25.14 -1.03
N SER A 46 0.53 26.08 -0.77
CA SER A 46 0.83 27.15 -1.73
C SER A 46 2.14 26.81 -2.42
N TYR A 47 2.07 26.35 -3.66
CA TYR A 47 3.23 26.19 -4.52
C TYR A 47 3.13 27.22 -5.64
N MET A 48 4.11 28.12 -5.71
CA MET A 48 4.36 28.90 -6.92
C MET A 48 5.31 28.11 -7.81
N VAL A 49 5.09 28.23 -9.11
CA VAL A 49 5.88 27.53 -10.13
C VAL A 49 6.47 28.57 -11.08
N ASP A 50 7.75 28.43 -11.40
CA ASP A 50 8.44 29.34 -12.33
C ASP A 50 8.57 28.71 -13.72
N SER A 51 7.96 29.38 -14.71
CA SER A 51 7.99 28.96 -16.11
C SER A 51 8.88 29.87 -16.97
N SER A 52 9.66 30.78 -16.36
CA SER A 52 10.50 31.75 -17.08
C SER A 52 11.48 31.09 -18.06
N LYS A 53 12.08 29.95 -17.67
CA LYS A 53 13.01 29.21 -18.55
C LYS A 53 12.35 28.69 -19.82
N LEU A 54 11.07 28.32 -19.75
CA LEU A 54 10.29 27.83 -20.88
C LEU A 54 9.85 28.99 -21.76
N LEU A 55 9.32 30.06 -21.17
CA LEU A 55 8.91 31.25 -21.90
C LEU A 55 10.08 31.86 -22.68
N ASN A 56 11.28 31.84 -22.09
CA ASN A 56 12.51 32.31 -22.75
C ASN A 56 12.92 31.49 -23.99
N THR A 57 12.31 30.34 -24.26
CA THR A 57 12.53 29.60 -25.52
C THR A 57 11.61 30.06 -26.65
N GLY A 58 10.75 31.06 -26.41
CA GLY A 58 9.68 31.46 -27.34
C GLY A 58 8.46 30.54 -27.28
N PHE A 59 8.33 29.75 -26.21
CA PHE A 59 7.15 28.91 -25.99
C PHE A 59 5.95 29.77 -25.58
N GLU A 60 4.81 29.56 -26.21
CA GLU A 60 3.55 30.25 -25.90
C GLU A 60 2.51 29.26 -25.38
N PHE A 61 1.86 29.58 -24.27
CA PHE A 61 0.74 28.80 -23.77
C PHE A 61 -0.50 29.08 -24.62
N LYS A 62 -1.08 28.00 -25.17
CA LYS A 62 -2.31 28.09 -25.99
C LYS A 62 -3.58 28.31 -25.16
N TYR A 63 -3.58 27.85 -23.91
CA TYR A 63 -4.72 27.85 -23.01
C TYR A 63 -4.29 28.37 -21.64
N GLY A 64 -5.15 29.14 -21.00
CA GLY A 64 -4.94 29.73 -19.68
C GLY A 64 -5.84 29.17 -18.59
N ILE A 65 -5.79 29.81 -17.42
CA ILE A 65 -6.63 29.42 -16.26
C ILE A 65 -8.13 29.56 -16.56
N GLU A 66 -8.53 30.61 -17.28
CA GLU A 66 -9.94 30.82 -17.66
C GLU A 66 -10.47 29.69 -18.54
N ASP A 67 -9.68 29.22 -19.52
CA ASP A 67 -10.04 28.11 -20.38
C ASP A 67 -10.27 26.84 -19.56
N ALA A 68 -9.37 26.57 -18.60
CA ALA A 68 -9.49 25.44 -17.69
C ALA A 68 -10.76 25.52 -16.83
N ILE A 69 -11.11 26.70 -16.31
CA ILE A 69 -12.35 26.90 -15.55
C ILE A 69 -13.57 26.61 -16.43
N ARG A 70 -13.60 27.13 -17.66
CA ARG A 70 -14.70 26.89 -18.62
C ARG A 70 -14.83 25.41 -19.00
N GLU A 71 -13.72 24.68 -19.09
CA GLU A 71 -13.72 23.24 -19.31
C GLU A 71 -14.29 22.49 -18.11
N ILE A 72 -13.83 22.82 -16.90
CA ILE A 72 -14.29 22.19 -15.64
C ILE A 72 -15.80 22.35 -15.46
N ILE A 73 -16.35 23.55 -15.71
CA ILE A 73 -17.78 23.83 -15.58
C ILE A 73 -18.62 22.90 -16.48
N LYS A 74 -18.12 22.63 -17.69
CA LYS A 74 -18.81 21.77 -18.66
C LYS A 74 -18.55 20.28 -18.42
N SER A 75 -17.60 19.95 -17.54
CA SER A 75 -17.21 18.57 -17.32
C SER A 75 -18.28 17.81 -16.53
N PRO A 76 -18.77 16.67 -17.01
CA PRO A 76 -19.69 15.81 -16.24
C PRO A 76 -19.02 15.25 -14.96
N THR A 77 -17.69 15.35 -14.84
CA THR A 77 -16.94 14.94 -13.65
C THR A 77 -17.04 15.95 -12.52
N VAL A 78 -17.42 17.20 -12.79
CA VAL A 78 -17.48 18.27 -11.77
C VAL A 78 -18.43 17.92 -10.64
N LEU A 79 -19.57 17.29 -10.93
CA LEU A 79 -20.53 16.82 -9.91
C LEU A 79 -20.00 15.64 -9.08
N ASN A 80 -18.98 14.97 -9.59
CA ASN A 80 -18.41 13.76 -9.01
C ASN A 80 -16.98 13.98 -8.51
N PHE A 81 -16.51 15.23 -8.37
CA PHE A 81 -15.12 15.57 -8.04
C PHE A 81 -14.62 14.94 -6.73
N HIS A 82 -15.54 14.66 -5.80
CA HIS A 82 -15.28 13.99 -4.53
C HIS A 82 -14.91 12.50 -4.70
N LYS A 83 -15.23 11.88 -5.84
CA LYS A 83 -14.90 10.48 -6.12
C LYS A 83 -13.39 10.32 -6.22
N GLY A 84 -12.87 9.28 -5.58
CA GLY A 84 -11.44 9.03 -5.52
C GLY A 84 -10.76 8.79 -6.87
N VAL A 85 -11.51 8.47 -7.92
CA VAL A 85 -10.97 8.33 -9.29
C VAL A 85 -10.40 9.63 -9.84
N TYR A 86 -10.84 10.79 -9.35
CA TYR A 86 -10.38 12.11 -9.79
C TYR A 86 -9.32 12.72 -8.86
N SER A 87 -8.90 11.98 -7.82
CA SER A 87 -7.79 12.40 -6.96
C SER A 87 -6.51 11.70 -7.41
N ASN A 88 -5.52 12.47 -7.84
CA ASN A 88 -4.21 11.93 -8.21
C ASN A 88 -3.57 11.12 -7.07
N LEU A 89 -3.77 11.55 -5.82
CA LEU A 89 -3.33 10.81 -4.63
C LEU A 89 -4.05 9.47 -4.54
N LYS A 90 -5.40 9.45 -4.52
CA LYS A 90 -6.16 8.19 -4.41
C LYS A 90 -5.92 7.27 -5.61
N LEU A 91 -5.67 7.83 -6.79
CA LEU A 91 -5.30 7.05 -7.97
C LEU A 91 -3.90 6.43 -7.80
N ALA A 92 -2.91 7.20 -7.36
CA ALA A 92 -1.57 6.70 -7.07
C ALA A 92 -1.58 5.63 -5.96
N GLU A 93 -2.37 5.84 -4.91
CA GLU A 93 -2.60 4.86 -3.84
C GLU A 93 -3.23 3.57 -4.38
N ARG A 94 -4.23 3.69 -5.25
CA ARG A 94 -4.85 2.52 -5.92
C ARG A 94 -3.85 1.79 -6.81
N VAL A 95 -3.05 2.50 -7.59
CA VAL A 95 -2.02 1.89 -8.45
C VAL A 95 -0.99 1.17 -7.60
N ARG A 96 -0.48 1.80 -6.54
CA ARG A 96 0.44 1.14 -5.60
C ARG A 96 -0.20 -0.07 -4.93
N THR A 97 -1.42 0.07 -4.42
CA THR A 97 -2.16 -1.03 -3.80
C THR A 97 -2.36 -2.19 -4.77
N ALA A 98 -2.76 -1.92 -6.02
CA ALA A 98 -2.93 -2.93 -7.05
C ALA A 98 -1.60 -3.59 -7.43
N GLN A 99 -0.50 -2.83 -7.51
CA GLN A 99 0.83 -3.39 -7.73
C GLN A 99 1.28 -4.27 -6.57
N THR A 100 1.04 -3.86 -5.32
CA THR A 100 1.48 -4.60 -4.13
C THR A 100 0.61 -5.85 -3.91
N ILE A 101 -0.73 -5.72 -3.92
CA ILE A 101 -1.66 -6.85 -3.78
C ILE A 101 -1.62 -7.77 -5.02
N GLY A 102 -1.35 -7.22 -6.20
CA GLY A 102 -1.24 -7.98 -7.45
C GLY A 102 0.06 -8.78 -7.60
N ARG A 103 1.01 -8.65 -6.67
CA ARG A 103 2.18 -9.54 -6.61
C ARG A 103 1.69 -10.99 -6.45
N LYS A 104 2.31 -11.90 -7.20
CA LYS A 104 1.90 -13.32 -7.26
C LYS A 104 2.79 -14.25 -6.43
N GLU A 105 3.93 -13.74 -5.99
CA GLU A 105 4.97 -14.51 -5.34
C GLU A 105 5.18 -14.03 -3.90
N LEU A 106 5.62 -14.97 -3.07
CA LEU A 106 6.06 -14.70 -1.71
C LEU A 106 7.27 -13.77 -1.74
N GLN A 107 7.34 -12.86 -0.79
CA GLN A 107 8.46 -11.92 -0.71
C GLN A 107 8.86 -11.66 0.73
N LEU A 108 10.16 -11.74 1.01
CA LEU A 108 10.75 -11.17 2.21
C LEU A 108 11.13 -9.71 1.93
N ILE A 109 10.68 -8.83 2.80
CA ILE A 109 11.07 -7.43 2.85
C ILE A 109 12.05 -7.31 4.01
N GLU A 110 13.29 -6.97 3.68
CA GLU A 110 14.34 -6.84 4.66
C GLU A 110 14.09 -5.65 5.59
N GLY A 111 14.37 -5.87 6.86
CA GLY A 111 14.42 -4.83 7.88
C GLY A 111 15.83 -4.69 8.45
N GLY A 112 15.90 -4.07 9.62
CA GLY A 112 17.16 -3.86 10.31
C GLY A 112 16.97 -3.51 11.78
N ILE A 113 18.09 -3.55 12.50
CA ILE A 113 18.20 -3.16 13.90
C ILE A 113 19.29 -2.09 14.00
N ALA A 114 18.97 -0.97 14.64
CA ALA A 114 19.95 0.00 15.11
C ALA A 114 19.97 -0.02 16.64
N VAL A 115 21.16 0.03 17.26
CA VAL A 115 21.33 -0.07 18.72
C VAL A 115 22.08 1.16 19.23
N ASP A 116 21.60 1.72 20.34
CA ASP A 116 22.25 2.80 21.08
C ASP A 116 22.12 2.62 22.61
N ASP A 117 22.56 3.60 23.38
CA ASP A 117 22.54 3.58 24.85
C ASP A 117 21.14 3.57 25.48
N ARG A 118 20.10 3.83 24.68
CA ARG A 118 18.69 3.80 25.11
C ARG A 118 18.01 2.47 24.82
N GLY A 119 18.60 1.63 23.96
CA GLY A 119 18.06 0.34 23.56
C GLY A 119 18.24 0.05 22.06
N SER A 120 17.21 -0.52 21.43
CA SER A 120 17.23 -0.89 20.00
C SER A 120 16.03 -0.35 19.24
N LEU A 121 16.26 0.07 18.00
CA LEU A 121 15.27 0.43 17.00
C LEU A 121 15.19 -0.67 15.94
N ASN A 122 14.06 -1.34 15.85
CA ASN A 122 13.77 -2.30 14.77
C ASN A 122 12.94 -1.61 13.69
N PHE A 123 13.30 -1.78 12.42
CA PHE A 123 12.62 -1.13 11.30
C PHE A 123 12.51 -2.03 10.07
N ALA A 124 11.55 -1.73 9.19
CA ALA A 124 11.37 -2.36 7.88
C ALA A 124 10.92 -1.28 6.88
N ASN A 125 11.86 -0.45 6.42
CA ASN A 125 11.56 0.81 5.72
C ASN A 125 11.02 0.62 4.31
N ASP A 126 11.28 -0.53 3.68
CA ASP A 126 10.77 -0.86 2.35
C ASP A 126 9.31 -1.35 2.38
N PHE A 127 8.77 -1.61 3.57
CA PHE A 127 7.35 -1.90 3.76
C PHE A 127 6.53 -0.62 3.89
N ASN A 128 5.35 -0.62 3.28
CA ASN A 128 4.37 0.44 3.43
C ASN A 128 2.99 -0.18 3.65
N PHE A 129 2.11 0.59 4.28
CA PHE A 129 0.78 0.13 4.65
C PHE A 129 -0.26 0.28 3.52
N TYR A 130 0.15 0.56 2.28
CA TYR A 130 -0.83 0.71 1.19
C TYR A 130 -1.60 -0.60 0.98
N GLY A 131 -2.93 -0.50 1.03
CA GLY A 131 -3.83 -1.64 0.92
C GLY A 131 -4.05 -2.44 2.21
N VAL A 132 -3.29 -2.18 3.28
CA VAL A 132 -3.56 -2.77 4.60
C VAL A 132 -4.83 -2.15 5.17
N LYS A 133 -5.82 -2.99 5.51
CA LYS A 133 -7.11 -2.57 6.08
C LYS A 133 -7.17 -2.73 7.59
N ARG A 134 -6.44 -3.71 8.12
CA ARG A 134 -6.40 -4.02 9.55
C ARG A 134 -5.09 -4.69 9.93
N PHE A 135 -4.78 -4.65 11.22
CA PHE A 135 -3.73 -5.48 11.79
C PHE A 135 -4.23 -6.19 13.05
N TYR A 136 -3.56 -7.27 13.42
CA TYR A 136 -3.77 -7.95 14.68
C TYR A 136 -2.47 -8.58 15.15
N GLN A 137 -2.33 -8.77 16.46
CA GLN A 137 -1.21 -9.48 17.06
C GLN A 137 -1.68 -10.83 17.58
N VAL A 138 -0.87 -11.85 17.39
CA VAL A 138 -1.08 -13.17 17.96
C VAL A 138 0.08 -13.52 18.88
N GLN A 139 -0.27 -14.16 19.99
CA GLN A 139 0.62 -14.74 20.97
C GLN A 139 0.03 -16.10 21.36
N ASN A 140 0.88 -17.11 21.49
CA ASN A 140 0.48 -18.42 22.00
C ASN A 140 1.05 -18.63 23.40
N PHE A 141 0.34 -19.37 24.24
CA PHE A 141 0.85 -19.79 25.55
C PHE A 141 1.92 -20.87 25.46
N SER A 142 2.05 -21.55 24.31
CA SER A 142 2.98 -22.66 24.10
C SER A 142 3.58 -22.63 22.69
N THR A 143 4.86 -23.00 22.60
CA THR A 143 5.60 -23.22 21.35
C THR A 143 5.15 -24.49 20.59
N SER A 144 4.38 -25.37 21.23
CA SER A 144 3.75 -26.51 20.56
C SER A 144 2.47 -26.14 19.79
N THR A 145 1.92 -24.94 20.01
CA THR A 145 0.68 -24.52 19.35
C THR A 145 0.95 -24.08 17.91
N ILE A 146 0.42 -24.87 16.97
CA ILE A 146 0.42 -24.54 15.54
C ILE A 146 -0.91 -23.84 15.20
N ARG A 147 -0.83 -22.71 14.50
CA ARG A 147 -2.00 -22.04 13.91
C ARG A 147 -1.91 -22.15 12.40
N ALA A 148 -2.54 -23.19 11.86
CA ALA A 148 -2.51 -23.50 10.45
C ALA A 148 -3.67 -24.42 10.06
N PHE A 149 -3.99 -24.58 8.78
CA PHE A 149 -3.62 -23.70 7.67
C PHE A 149 -4.82 -22.84 7.28
N HIS A 150 -4.57 -21.55 7.04
CA HIS A 150 -5.56 -20.54 6.73
C HIS A 150 -5.35 -20.07 5.28
N GLY A 151 -6.21 -20.53 4.37
CA GLY A 151 -6.26 -20.19 2.96
C GLY A 151 -7.11 -18.97 2.68
N HIS A 152 -6.60 -18.09 1.80
CA HIS A 152 -7.31 -16.91 1.34
C HIS A 152 -7.11 -16.72 -0.17
N MET A 153 -8.17 -16.46 -0.93
CA MET A 153 -8.10 -16.29 -2.38
C MET A 153 -7.97 -14.83 -2.82
N ASN A 154 -8.37 -13.90 -1.93
CA ASN A 154 -8.39 -12.46 -2.19
C ASN A 154 -7.54 -11.70 -1.16
N GLU A 155 -7.48 -12.16 0.09
CA GLU A 155 -6.68 -11.54 1.14
C GLU A 155 -5.19 -11.84 0.97
N ALA A 156 -4.37 -10.78 1.01
CA ALA A 156 -2.92 -10.88 1.22
C ALA A 156 -2.58 -10.58 2.68
N LYS A 157 -1.48 -11.16 3.17
CA LYS A 157 -0.99 -10.92 4.53
C LYS A 157 0.47 -10.50 4.52
N TYR A 158 0.81 -9.59 5.42
CA TYR A 158 2.19 -9.33 5.81
C TYR A 158 2.38 -9.81 7.24
N ILE A 159 3.48 -10.51 7.49
CA ILE A 159 3.76 -11.14 8.78
C ILE A 159 5.08 -10.60 9.31
N TYR A 160 5.05 -10.10 10.55
CA TYR A 160 6.20 -9.54 11.23
C TYR A 160 6.29 -10.10 12.65
N VAL A 161 7.46 -10.59 13.06
CA VAL A 161 7.69 -11.06 14.43
C VAL A 161 8.27 -9.91 15.25
N THR A 162 7.50 -9.42 16.23
CA THR A 162 7.93 -8.31 17.10
C THR A 162 8.75 -8.78 18.30
N LYS A 163 8.63 -10.07 18.66
CA LYS A 163 9.39 -10.69 19.74
C LYS A 163 9.57 -12.19 19.48
N GLY A 164 10.75 -12.72 19.76
CA GLY A 164 11.08 -14.15 19.65
C GLY A 164 11.30 -14.61 18.22
N SER A 165 10.87 -15.83 17.90
CA SER A 165 10.95 -16.37 16.55
C SER A 165 9.84 -17.37 16.24
N ALA A 166 9.53 -17.53 14.96
CA ALA A 166 8.49 -18.44 14.50
C ALA A 166 8.84 -19.05 13.14
N ILE A 167 8.42 -20.30 12.97
CA ILE A 167 8.27 -20.91 11.64
C ILE A 167 6.99 -20.35 11.04
N VAL A 168 7.08 -19.84 9.82
CA VAL A 168 5.93 -19.46 9.00
C VAL A 168 5.96 -20.30 7.72
N ALA A 169 4.86 -20.97 7.43
CA ALA A 169 4.72 -21.77 6.21
C ALA A 169 3.64 -21.16 5.31
N ALA A 170 3.89 -21.22 4.00
CA ALA A 170 2.95 -20.81 2.97
C ALA A 170 2.91 -21.87 1.86
N VAL A 171 1.70 -22.23 1.43
CA VAL A 171 1.45 -23.22 0.37
C VAL A 171 0.48 -22.62 -0.64
N LYS A 172 0.84 -22.66 -1.92
CA LYS A 172 0.00 -22.12 -3.00
C LYS A 172 -1.23 -23.01 -3.19
N LEU A 173 -2.39 -22.39 -3.32
CA LEU A 173 -3.65 -23.10 -3.55
C LEU A 173 -3.91 -23.22 -5.05
N ASP A 174 -3.77 -24.44 -5.57
CA ASP A 174 -4.23 -24.81 -6.92
C ASP A 174 -5.75 -25.05 -6.97
N ASN A 175 -6.33 -25.52 -5.87
CA ASN A 175 -7.76 -25.72 -5.70
C ASN A 175 -8.19 -25.31 -4.28
N ILE A 176 -9.31 -24.61 -4.17
CA ILE A 176 -9.81 -24.08 -2.89
C ILE A 176 -10.39 -25.19 -1.99
N LYS A 177 -11.05 -26.19 -2.58
CA LYS A 177 -11.76 -27.24 -1.83
C LYS A 177 -10.86 -28.41 -1.48
N SER A 178 -10.02 -28.81 -2.42
CA SER A 178 -9.09 -29.93 -2.27
C SER A 178 -7.78 -29.60 -2.96
N PRO A 179 -6.95 -28.73 -2.36
CA PRO A 179 -5.64 -28.42 -2.90
C PRO A 179 -4.77 -29.68 -2.96
N SER A 180 -3.86 -29.74 -3.93
CA SER A 180 -2.94 -30.88 -4.01
C SER A 180 -2.08 -30.98 -2.74
N LYS A 181 -1.91 -32.21 -2.23
CA LYS A 181 -1.01 -32.50 -1.11
C LYS A 181 0.47 -32.46 -1.51
N ASN A 182 0.74 -32.53 -2.82
CA ASN A 182 2.10 -32.47 -3.38
C ASN A 182 2.53 -31.04 -3.74
N GLN A 183 1.83 -30.02 -3.24
CA GLN A 183 2.23 -28.63 -3.43
C GLN A 183 3.56 -28.35 -2.74
N GLU A 184 4.35 -27.47 -3.34
CA GLU A 184 5.59 -27.01 -2.72
C GLU A 184 5.28 -26.18 -1.47
N ILE A 185 5.90 -26.54 -0.35
CA ILE A 185 5.78 -25.82 0.91
C ILE A 185 6.93 -24.82 1.01
N LYS A 186 6.60 -23.53 1.11
CA LYS A 186 7.60 -22.49 1.37
C LYS A 186 7.64 -22.21 2.86
N ARG A 187 8.79 -22.48 3.47
CA ARG A 187 9.04 -22.35 4.91
C ARG A 187 9.99 -21.17 5.15
N TYR A 188 9.65 -20.33 6.12
CA TYR A 188 10.41 -19.15 6.53
C TYR A 188 10.60 -19.14 8.04
N ILE A 189 11.75 -18.65 8.50
CA ILE A 189 11.99 -18.34 9.91
C ILE A 189 11.98 -16.82 10.05
N LEU A 190 11.05 -16.30 10.82
CA LEU A 190 10.99 -14.87 11.15
C LEU A 190 11.41 -14.68 12.62
N SER A 191 12.18 -13.64 12.92
CA SER A 191 12.66 -13.36 14.27
C SER A 191 12.83 -11.87 14.51
N ASP A 192 12.67 -11.45 15.77
CA ASP A 192 13.00 -10.09 16.20
C ASP A 192 14.50 -9.76 16.14
N ARG A 193 15.38 -10.78 16.11
CA ARG A 193 16.84 -10.63 15.95
C ARG A 193 17.28 -10.33 14.52
N HIS A 194 16.43 -10.65 13.55
CA HIS A 194 16.62 -10.32 12.15
C HIS A 194 15.28 -9.85 11.57
N PRO A 195 14.90 -8.58 11.80
CA PRO A 195 13.59 -8.06 11.44
C PRO A 195 13.35 -8.18 9.95
N GLN A 196 12.31 -8.90 9.58
CA GLN A 196 11.87 -9.09 8.20
C GLN A 196 10.35 -9.15 8.16
N ILE A 197 9.76 -8.67 7.07
CA ILE A 197 8.34 -8.79 6.80
C ILE A 197 8.12 -9.80 5.67
N LEU A 198 7.41 -10.88 5.96
CA LEU A 198 6.97 -11.83 4.93
C LEU A 198 5.65 -11.38 4.33
N PHE A 199 5.65 -11.06 3.04
CA PHE A 199 4.45 -10.89 2.24
C PHE A 199 3.98 -12.24 1.67
N ILE A 200 2.73 -12.58 1.98
CA ILE A 200 1.99 -13.71 1.44
C ILE A 200 0.89 -13.17 0.53
N PRO A 201 0.99 -13.38 -0.79
CA PRO A 201 -0.03 -12.91 -1.73
C PRO A 201 -1.34 -13.72 -1.59
N PRO A 202 -2.43 -13.27 -2.23
CA PRO A 202 -3.64 -14.06 -2.32
C PRO A 202 -3.38 -15.42 -2.99
N LYS A 203 -4.28 -16.37 -2.76
CA LYS A 203 -4.22 -17.77 -3.24
C LYS A 203 -3.15 -18.62 -2.56
N TYR A 204 -2.85 -18.31 -1.31
CA TYR A 204 -1.99 -19.12 -0.45
C TYR A 204 -2.73 -19.50 0.83
N ALA A 205 -2.48 -20.71 1.29
CA ALA A 205 -2.70 -21.11 2.67
C ALA A 205 -1.45 -20.83 3.48
N ASN A 206 -1.62 -20.25 4.67
CA ASN A 206 -0.51 -19.94 5.56
C ASN A 206 -0.76 -20.45 6.98
N GLY A 207 0.32 -20.59 7.73
CA GLY A 207 0.27 -20.89 9.15
C GLY A 207 1.61 -20.63 9.81
N PHE A 208 1.62 -20.72 11.14
CA PHE A 208 2.84 -20.52 11.90
C PHE A 208 2.91 -21.41 13.14
N ARG A 209 4.15 -21.65 13.60
CA ARG A 209 4.46 -22.20 14.92
C ARG A 209 5.53 -21.34 15.61
N PRO A 210 5.28 -20.83 16.83
CA PRO A 210 6.32 -20.19 17.64
C PRO A 210 7.46 -21.14 17.97
N LEU A 211 8.69 -20.63 17.97
CA LEU A 211 9.90 -21.35 18.39
C LEU A 211 10.36 -20.95 19.78
N GLU A 212 9.94 -19.80 20.28
CA GLU A 212 10.29 -19.26 21.60
C GLU A 212 9.05 -18.91 22.40
N ASP A 213 9.15 -18.97 23.73
CA ASP A 213 8.12 -18.47 24.63
C ASP A 213 7.93 -16.96 24.47
N ASP A 214 6.72 -16.46 24.70
CA ASP A 214 6.36 -15.05 24.49
C ASP A 214 6.66 -14.53 23.07
N THR A 215 6.69 -15.42 22.07
CA THR A 215 6.75 -15.00 20.67
C THR A 215 5.49 -14.21 20.31
N ARG A 216 5.68 -13.03 19.70
CA ARG A 216 4.61 -12.12 19.28
C ARG A 216 4.70 -11.87 17.79
N ILE A 217 3.60 -12.12 17.10
CA ILE A 217 3.54 -12.01 15.64
C ILE A 217 2.42 -11.04 15.27
N ILE A 218 2.76 -10.01 14.51
CA ILE A 218 1.80 -9.07 13.92
C ILE A 218 1.49 -9.51 12.50
N PHE A 219 0.20 -9.51 12.18
CA PHE A 219 -0.32 -9.70 10.84
C PHE A 219 -0.94 -8.39 10.36
N PHE A 220 -0.51 -7.91 9.20
CA PHE A 220 -1.20 -6.85 8.46
C PHE A 220 -2.00 -7.50 7.34
N SER A 221 -3.31 -7.24 7.32
CA SER A 221 -4.25 -7.86 6.38
C SER A 221 -4.76 -6.83 5.40
N THR A 222 -4.85 -7.21 4.12
CA THR A 222 -5.45 -6.38 3.07
C THR A 222 -6.97 -6.49 2.98
N SER A 223 -7.58 -7.26 3.87
CA SER A 223 -9.03 -7.48 3.94
C SER A 223 -9.60 -7.01 5.28
N SER A 224 -10.82 -6.48 5.27
CA SER A 224 -11.58 -6.22 6.50
C SER A 224 -11.94 -7.54 7.20
N LEU A 225 -12.52 -7.47 8.40
CA LEU A 225 -12.97 -8.68 9.10
C LEU A 225 -14.11 -9.36 8.33
N GLU A 226 -15.03 -8.58 7.76
CA GLU A 226 -16.17 -9.04 6.97
C GLU A 226 -15.72 -9.69 5.67
N GLU A 227 -14.80 -9.05 4.94
CA GLU A 227 -14.23 -9.60 3.70
C GLU A 227 -13.49 -10.91 3.98
N SER A 228 -12.72 -10.97 5.08
CA SER A 228 -11.96 -12.16 5.47
C SER A 228 -12.88 -13.36 5.75
N LYS A 229 -14.05 -13.16 6.40
CA LYS A 229 -15.01 -14.25 6.69
C LYS A 229 -15.50 -14.99 5.45
N GLY A 230 -15.65 -14.29 4.32
CA GLY A 230 -16.08 -14.89 3.05
C GLY A 230 -14.94 -15.54 2.25
N ASP A 231 -13.70 -15.36 2.68
CA ASP A 231 -12.47 -15.78 2.00
C ASP A 231 -11.60 -16.68 2.90
N ASP A 232 -12.21 -17.35 3.88
CA ASP A 232 -11.52 -18.06 4.94
C ASP A 232 -11.61 -19.58 4.76
N TYR A 233 -10.57 -20.19 4.20
CA TYR A 233 -10.51 -21.63 3.96
C TYR A 233 -9.59 -22.30 4.98
N ARG A 234 -10.07 -23.36 5.65
CA ARG A 234 -9.36 -24.02 6.74
C ARG A 234 -8.90 -25.41 6.32
N PHE A 235 -7.63 -25.71 6.56
CA PHE A 235 -7.07 -27.04 6.37
C PHE A 235 -6.39 -27.50 7.68
N PRO A 236 -6.36 -28.81 7.97
CA PRO A 236 -5.60 -29.34 9.11
C PRO A 236 -4.14 -28.90 9.10
N ALA A 237 -3.56 -28.67 10.27
CA ALA A 237 -2.17 -28.25 10.40
C ALA A 237 -1.16 -29.25 9.81
N ASP A 238 -1.54 -30.53 9.68
CA ASP A 238 -0.75 -31.60 9.10
C ASP A 238 -1.14 -31.97 7.66
N TYR A 239 -1.99 -31.17 7.00
CA TYR A 239 -2.52 -31.46 5.66
C TYR A 239 -1.41 -31.67 4.61
N TRP A 240 -0.32 -30.89 4.69
CA TRP A 240 0.84 -30.97 3.81
C TRP A 240 2.08 -31.61 4.47
N GLY A 241 1.92 -32.23 5.64
CA GLY A 241 3.03 -32.81 6.40
C GLY A 241 3.17 -32.19 7.80
N LYS A 242 3.58 -33.00 8.77
CA LYS A 242 3.81 -32.55 10.16
C LYS A 242 5.18 -31.92 10.33
N GLU A 243 6.15 -32.43 9.58
CA GLU A 243 7.55 -32.05 9.55
C GLU A 243 7.78 -30.57 9.20
N ILE A 244 6.83 -29.93 8.52
CA ILE A 244 6.85 -28.49 8.21
C ILE A 244 7.13 -27.65 9.46
N TRP A 245 6.57 -28.08 10.59
CA TRP A 245 6.61 -27.36 11.85
C TRP A 245 7.80 -27.75 12.73
N GLU A 246 8.57 -28.75 12.34
CA GLU A 246 9.69 -29.21 13.16
C GLU A 246 10.92 -28.32 12.99
N VAL A 247 11.80 -28.35 14.00
CA VAL A 247 13.13 -27.75 13.90
C VAL A 247 14.01 -28.73 13.13
N GLU A 248 14.70 -28.24 12.11
CA GLU A 248 15.62 -29.04 11.31
C GLU A 248 16.93 -29.23 12.07
N ASN A 249 17.35 -30.48 12.29
CA ASN A 249 18.68 -30.79 12.77
C ASN A 249 19.67 -30.61 11.61
N ARG A 250 20.72 -29.81 11.81
CA ARG A 250 21.78 -29.58 10.83
C ARG A 250 23.10 -30.15 11.32
#